data_AF-A0A1A8PXV8-F1
#
_entry.id   AF-A0A1A8PXV8-F1
#
_cell.length_a   1.000
_cell.length_b   1.000
_cell.length_c   1.000
_cell.angle_alpha   90.00
_cell.angle_beta   90.00
_cell.angle_gamma   90.00
#
_symmetry.space_group_name_H-M   'P 1'
#
loop_
_entity.id
_entity.type
_entity.pdbx_description
1 polymer ?
#
loop_
_entity_poly.entity_id
_entity_poly.type
_entity_poly.pdbx_seq_one_letter_code
_entity_poly.pdbx_strand_id
1 'polypeptide(L)'
;KGRCSFNPRVNTVSVMINQELFSGMYIDFMGTDAAIFRSLTNRNAVRTDQHNSKWLSEPIFIDAHLIPDGTDPNDSKLYFFFRERLTDNSGNTKNIHTMVARVCPNDIGGQRSLVNKWTTFLKARMVCSVLENDGTETHFDELESVFLLEADNPKGLLVFGVFTSTSSVFKGSAVCVYNMADILTVFNGPFAHREGPNFQWVAFQGRIPYPRPGTCPGGAFTPDIHTTKEFPDDVVNFVRNHPVMFNPIYPVGRRPLVVRTNTGYKYTSVAVDQVLASDGNYQVLFLGTDKG
;
A
#
# COMPACT_ATOMS: atom_id res chain seq x y z
N LYS A 1 -17.09 -15.00 -7.34
CA LYS A 1 -15.68 -14.78 -7.74
C LYS A 1 -15.39 -13.28 -7.66
N GLY A 2 -14.25 -12.84 -7.11
CA GLY A 2 -13.93 -11.40 -7.03
C GLY A 2 -14.53 -10.62 -5.84
N ARG A 3 -15.09 -11.29 -4.82
CA ARG A 3 -15.72 -10.65 -3.63
C ARG A 3 -15.23 -11.18 -2.27
N CYS A 4 -14.88 -12.47 -2.23
CA CYS A 4 -14.29 -13.14 -1.08
C CYS A 4 -13.33 -14.22 -1.61
N SER A 5 -12.24 -14.44 -0.88
CA SER A 5 -11.31 -15.55 -1.13
C SER A 5 -12.00 -16.91 -0.98
N PHE A 6 -11.56 -17.90 -1.74
CA PHE A 6 -12.02 -19.29 -1.59
C PHE A 6 -11.40 -19.97 -0.36
N ASN A 7 -10.21 -19.54 0.07
CA ASN A 7 -9.53 -20.07 1.24
C ASN A 7 -9.84 -19.20 2.48
N PRO A 8 -10.50 -19.75 3.52
CA PRO A 8 -10.89 -18.99 4.71
C PRO A 8 -9.69 -18.55 5.57
N ARG A 9 -8.49 -19.08 5.33
CA ARG A 9 -7.25 -18.66 6.01
C ARG A 9 -6.58 -17.47 5.35
N VAL A 10 -7.06 -17.03 4.18
CA VAL A 10 -6.47 -15.93 3.43
C VAL A 10 -7.35 -14.70 3.59
N ASN A 11 -6.75 -13.63 4.09
CA ASN A 11 -7.44 -12.36 4.31
C ASN A 11 -8.01 -11.82 3.00
N THR A 12 -9.22 -11.27 3.09
CA THR A 12 -9.83 -10.45 2.05
C THR A 12 -10.08 -9.08 2.64
N VAL A 13 -9.62 -8.06 1.93
CA VAL A 13 -9.89 -6.66 2.28
C VAL A 13 -10.88 -6.11 1.29
N SER A 14 -11.88 -5.36 1.76
CA SER A 14 -12.88 -4.77 0.88
C SER A 14 -13.37 -3.42 1.38
N VAL A 15 -13.59 -2.49 0.45
CA VAL A 15 -14.20 -1.18 0.69
C VAL A 15 -15.33 -0.99 -0.32
N MET A 16 -16.49 -0.54 0.15
CA MET A 16 -17.61 -0.21 -0.72
C MET A 16 -17.71 1.30 -0.88
N ILE A 17 -17.64 1.79 -2.12
CA ILE A 17 -17.70 3.22 -2.46
C ILE A 17 -18.72 3.38 -3.57
N ASN A 18 -19.73 4.21 -3.37
CA ASN A 18 -20.76 4.49 -4.38
C ASN A 18 -21.38 3.21 -4.99
N GLN A 19 -21.68 2.22 -4.14
CA GLN A 19 -22.21 0.90 -4.51
C GLN A 19 -21.25 0.02 -5.33
N GLU A 20 -20.02 0.46 -5.58
CA GLU A 20 -18.96 -0.34 -6.19
C GLU A 20 -18.11 -0.98 -5.09
N LEU A 21 -17.73 -2.25 -5.28
CA LEU A 21 -16.94 -3.00 -4.32
C LEU A 21 -15.49 -3.09 -4.79
N PHE A 22 -14.59 -2.46 -4.05
CA PHE A 22 -13.15 -2.57 -4.25
C PHE A 22 -12.61 -3.62 -3.28
N SER A 23 -11.74 -4.51 -3.74
CA SER A 23 -11.23 -5.60 -2.89
C SER A 23 -9.81 -6.02 -3.24
N GLY A 24 -9.04 -6.38 -2.23
CA GLY A 24 -7.74 -7.05 -2.35
C GLY A 24 -7.87 -8.50 -1.89
N MET A 25 -7.69 -9.46 -2.79
CA MET A 25 -7.88 -10.90 -2.50
C MET A 25 -7.29 -11.79 -3.60
N TYR A 26 -7.20 -13.09 -3.31
CA TYR A 26 -7.02 -14.13 -4.33
C TYR A 26 -8.37 -14.46 -4.98
N ILE A 27 -8.43 -14.37 -6.30
CA ILE A 27 -9.69 -14.48 -7.05
C ILE A 27 -9.96 -15.87 -7.60
N ASP A 28 -8.96 -16.75 -7.62
CA ASP A 28 -9.02 -18.10 -8.14
C ASP A 28 -9.07 -19.15 -7.01
N PHE A 29 -9.52 -20.36 -7.36
CA PHE A 29 -9.61 -21.46 -6.40
C PHE A 29 -8.22 -21.95 -5.96
N MET A 30 -7.23 -21.88 -6.84
CA MET A 30 -5.87 -22.35 -6.54
C MET A 30 -5.10 -21.41 -5.62
N GLY A 31 -5.60 -20.19 -5.37
CA GLY A 31 -4.91 -19.22 -4.53
C GLY A 31 -3.62 -18.70 -5.17
N THR A 32 -3.60 -18.53 -6.49
CA THR A 32 -2.42 -18.06 -7.24
C THR A 32 -2.64 -16.69 -7.89
N ASP A 33 -3.90 -16.32 -8.12
CA ASP A 33 -4.28 -15.07 -8.77
C ASP A 33 -4.73 -14.03 -7.75
N ALA A 34 -3.76 -13.38 -7.10
CA ALA A 34 -4.03 -12.22 -6.27
C ALA A 34 -4.28 -10.96 -7.10
N ALA A 35 -5.28 -10.18 -6.69
CA ALA A 35 -5.60 -8.93 -7.33
C ALA A 35 -6.19 -7.90 -6.36
N ILE A 36 -5.85 -6.63 -6.61
CA ILE A 36 -6.75 -5.51 -6.30
C ILE A 36 -7.76 -5.37 -7.44
N PHE A 37 -9.05 -5.40 -7.11
CA PHE A 37 -10.16 -5.59 -8.01
C PHE A 37 -11.30 -4.62 -7.71
N ARG A 38 -11.96 -4.08 -8.74
CA ARG A 38 -13.27 -3.43 -8.61
C ARG A 38 -14.35 -4.30 -9.23
N SER A 39 -15.34 -4.63 -8.42
CA SER A 39 -16.51 -5.45 -8.74
C SER A 39 -17.80 -4.73 -8.35
N LEU A 40 -18.96 -5.37 -8.56
CA LEU A 40 -20.27 -4.80 -8.24
C LEU A 40 -20.46 -3.39 -8.84
N THR A 41 -20.04 -3.22 -10.08
CA THR A 41 -20.07 -1.93 -10.80
C THR A 41 -20.95 -2.06 -12.04
N ASN A 42 -21.61 -0.96 -12.41
CA ASN A 42 -22.31 -0.81 -13.69
C ASN A 42 -21.35 -0.52 -14.86
N ARG A 43 -20.06 -0.35 -14.56
CA ARG A 43 -18.97 -0.15 -15.52
C ARG A 43 -18.25 -1.48 -15.74
N ASN A 44 -17.21 -1.47 -16.57
CA ASN A 44 -16.32 -2.63 -16.66
C ASN A 44 -15.58 -2.84 -15.33
N ALA A 45 -15.46 -4.11 -14.93
CA ALA A 45 -14.61 -4.50 -13.82
C ALA A 45 -13.14 -4.19 -14.14
N VAL A 46 -12.40 -3.69 -13.15
CA VAL A 46 -10.99 -3.30 -13.31
C VAL A 46 -10.13 -4.06 -12.32
N ARG A 47 -8.94 -4.49 -12.75
CA ARG A 47 -8.03 -5.28 -11.93
C ARG A 47 -6.55 -4.90 -12.08
N THR A 48 -5.73 -5.39 -11.19
CA THR A 48 -4.27 -5.36 -11.34
C THR A 48 -3.79 -6.29 -12.47
N ASP A 49 -2.64 -5.99 -13.08
CA ASP A 49 -2.06 -6.79 -14.16
C ASP A 49 -1.69 -8.19 -13.65
N GLN A 50 -2.29 -9.21 -14.26
CA GLN A 50 -2.18 -10.59 -13.80
C GLN A 50 -0.80 -11.17 -14.17
N HIS A 51 -0.26 -12.04 -13.31
CA HIS A 51 1.04 -12.70 -13.51
C HIS A 51 2.21 -11.72 -13.71
N ASN A 52 2.08 -10.51 -13.16
CA ASN A 52 3.12 -9.49 -13.20
C ASN A 52 3.59 -9.19 -11.77
N SER A 53 4.69 -9.82 -11.34
CA SER A 53 5.21 -9.71 -9.96
C SER A 53 5.67 -8.29 -9.60
N LYS A 54 5.91 -7.41 -10.59
CA LYS A 54 6.13 -5.98 -10.32
C LYS A 54 4.91 -5.33 -9.68
N TRP A 55 3.70 -5.79 -10.01
CA TRP A 55 2.45 -5.25 -9.49
C TRP A 55 2.15 -5.84 -8.12
N LEU A 56 2.02 -7.16 -8.03
CA LEU A 56 1.73 -7.89 -6.80
C LEU A 56 2.53 -9.19 -6.78
N SER A 57 3.20 -9.49 -5.66
CA SER A 57 3.99 -10.71 -5.50
C SER A 57 3.53 -11.47 -4.24
N GLU A 58 2.67 -12.48 -4.43
CA GLU A 58 2.07 -13.27 -3.34
C GLU A 58 1.60 -12.41 -2.14
N PRO A 59 0.73 -11.41 -2.37
CA PRO A 59 0.36 -10.46 -1.33
C PRO A 59 -0.55 -11.09 -0.27
N ILE A 60 -0.50 -10.55 0.95
CA ILE A 60 -1.49 -10.73 2.01
C ILE A 60 -2.04 -9.35 2.33
N PHE A 61 -3.30 -9.12 1.96
CA PHE A 61 -3.98 -7.85 2.18
C PHE A 61 -4.39 -7.70 3.65
N ILE A 62 -4.15 -6.51 4.21
CA ILE A 62 -4.40 -6.19 5.62
C ILE A 62 -5.55 -5.21 5.76
N ASP A 63 -5.51 -4.09 5.01
CA ASP A 63 -6.55 -3.06 5.12
C ASP A 63 -6.65 -2.18 3.86
N ALA A 64 -7.73 -1.42 3.71
CA ALA A 64 -7.89 -0.45 2.65
C ALA A 64 -8.77 0.73 3.02
N HIS A 65 -8.39 1.93 2.56
CA HIS A 65 -9.01 3.19 2.95
C HIS A 65 -9.11 4.17 1.78
N LEU A 66 -10.25 4.83 1.64
CA LEU A 66 -10.39 5.97 0.72
C LEU A 66 -9.82 7.22 1.41
N ILE A 67 -8.75 7.79 0.85
CA ILE A 67 -8.07 8.94 1.42
C ILE A 67 -8.05 10.08 0.38
N PRO A 68 -8.51 11.30 0.75
CA PRO A 68 -8.35 12.48 -0.09
C PRO A 68 -6.86 12.77 -0.38
N ASP A 69 -6.53 13.11 -1.63
CA ASP A 69 -5.18 13.50 -2.04
C ASP A 69 -5.21 14.93 -2.57
N GLY A 70 -5.23 15.91 -1.67
CA GLY A 70 -5.43 17.31 -2.01
C GLY A 70 -6.87 17.78 -1.78
N THR A 71 -7.27 18.87 -2.45
CA THR A 71 -8.56 19.53 -2.24
C THR A 71 -9.64 19.13 -3.24
N ASP A 72 -9.26 18.62 -4.41
CA ASP A 72 -10.22 18.18 -5.41
C ASP A 72 -10.77 16.79 -5.04
N PRO A 73 -12.09 16.60 -4.98
CA PRO A 73 -12.68 15.30 -4.69
C PRO A 73 -12.23 14.17 -5.63
N ASN A 74 -11.96 14.48 -6.90
CA ASN A 74 -11.51 13.51 -7.91
C ASN A 74 -10.07 13.04 -7.68
N ASP A 75 -9.28 13.76 -6.88
CA ASP A 75 -7.93 13.34 -6.54
C ASP A 75 -7.89 12.28 -5.45
N SER A 76 -9.02 12.03 -4.75
CA SER A 76 -9.14 10.98 -3.74
C SER A 76 -8.67 9.63 -4.28
N LYS A 77 -7.87 8.90 -3.49
CA LYS A 77 -7.31 7.60 -3.87
C LYS A 77 -7.69 6.54 -2.86
N LEU A 78 -7.90 5.33 -3.36
CA LEU A 78 -8.07 4.15 -2.52
C LEU A 78 -6.70 3.55 -2.24
N TYR A 79 -6.32 3.52 -0.97
CA TYR A 79 -5.07 2.96 -0.49
C TYR A 79 -5.29 1.53 -0.01
N PHE A 80 -4.43 0.61 -0.39
CA PHE A 80 -4.41 -0.79 0.06
C PHE A 80 -3.10 -1.06 0.78
N PHE A 81 -3.20 -1.57 2.00
CA PHE A 81 -2.08 -1.97 2.84
C PHE A 81 -1.96 -3.48 2.84
N PHE A 82 -0.76 -3.98 2.56
CA PHE A 82 -0.50 -5.41 2.42
C PHE A 82 0.97 -5.73 2.68
N ARG A 83 1.28 -6.99 2.94
CA ARG A 83 2.65 -7.52 2.85
C ARG A 83 2.78 -8.36 1.60
N GLU A 84 3.95 -8.35 0.97
CA GLU A 84 4.22 -9.15 -0.22
C GLU A 84 5.51 -9.94 -0.06
N ARG A 85 5.52 -11.16 -0.61
CA ARG A 85 6.68 -12.05 -0.59
C ARG A 85 7.46 -11.86 -1.88
N LEU A 86 8.70 -11.40 -1.74
CA LEU A 86 9.65 -11.33 -2.84
C LEU A 86 10.40 -12.65 -2.94
N THR A 87 10.25 -13.34 -4.06
CA THR A 87 10.90 -14.61 -4.33
C THR A 87 12.18 -14.43 -5.15
N ASP A 88 13.16 -15.31 -4.93
CA ASP A 88 14.33 -15.42 -5.81
C ASP A 88 14.01 -16.26 -7.06
N ASN A 89 14.98 -16.41 -7.96
CA ASN A 89 14.82 -17.19 -9.19
C ASN A 89 14.56 -18.68 -8.93
N SER A 90 14.81 -19.16 -7.71
CA SER A 90 14.57 -20.55 -7.28
C SER A 90 13.21 -20.71 -6.58
N GLY A 91 12.42 -19.65 -6.46
CA GLY A 91 11.11 -19.65 -5.80
C GLY A 91 11.19 -19.57 -4.27
N ASN A 92 12.37 -19.39 -3.69
CA ASN A 92 12.52 -19.24 -2.25
C ASN A 92 12.16 -17.81 -1.82
N THR A 93 11.66 -17.66 -0.60
CA THR A 93 11.42 -16.33 -0.02
C THR A 93 12.75 -15.63 0.19
N LYS A 94 12.99 -14.56 -0.56
CA LYS A 94 14.14 -13.69 -0.39
C LYS A 94 13.88 -12.66 0.70
N ASN A 95 12.75 -11.96 0.61
CA ASN A 95 12.33 -10.92 1.54
C ASN A 95 10.81 -10.89 1.66
N ILE A 96 10.31 -10.37 2.77
CA ILE A 96 8.92 -9.90 2.90
C ILE A 96 8.98 -8.38 2.99
N HIS A 97 8.09 -7.69 2.29
CA HIS A 97 7.96 -6.24 2.39
C HIS A 97 6.53 -5.86 2.71
N THR A 98 6.37 -4.96 3.68
CA THR A 98 5.12 -4.23 3.82
C THR A 98 5.04 -3.16 2.75
N MET A 99 3.90 -3.08 2.09
CA MET A 99 3.61 -2.19 0.98
C MET A 99 2.31 -1.44 1.23
N VAL A 100 2.27 -0.21 0.74
CA VAL A 100 1.03 0.52 0.49
C VAL A 100 0.90 0.73 -1.01
N ALA A 101 -0.25 0.38 -1.59
CA ALA A 101 -0.60 0.72 -2.96
C ALA A 101 -1.74 1.73 -3.01
N ARG A 102 -1.84 2.47 -4.10
CA ARG A 102 -2.95 3.40 -4.35
C ARG A 102 -3.49 3.28 -5.76
N VAL A 103 -4.80 3.51 -5.91
CA VAL A 103 -5.50 3.60 -7.21
C VAL A 103 -6.53 4.73 -7.15
N CYS A 104 -6.81 5.35 -8.30
CA CYS A 104 -7.91 6.31 -8.42
C CYS A 104 -9.25 5.55 -8.52
N PRO A 105 -10.26 5.84 -7.67
CA PRO A 105 -11.53 5.14 -7.71
C PRO A 105 -12.28 5.26 -9.04
N ASN A 106 -12.07 6.36 -9.78
CA ASN A 106 -12.66 6.62 -11.09
C ASN A 106 -11.86 6.04 -12.28
N ASP A 107 -10.76 5.32 -12.03
CA ASP A 107 -9.97 4.64 -13.07
C ASP A 107 -10.78 3.50 -13.71
N ILE A 108 -10.87 3.48 -15.03
CA ILE A 108 -11.64 2.49 -15.81
C ILE A 108 -10.75 1.69 -16.78
N GLY A 109 -9.44 1.85 -16.64
CA GLY A 109 -8.43 1.25 -17.50
C GLY A 109 -8.16 2.01 -18.80
N GLY A 110 -7.11 1.58 -19.49
CA GLY A 110 -6.63 2.23 -20.70
C GLY A 110 -7.42 1.86 -21.95
N GLN A 111 -7.29 2.67 -22.99
CA GLN A 111 -8.01 2.50 -24.26
C GLN A 111 -7.49 1.33 -25.10
N ARG A 112 -6.17 1.17 -25.21
CA ARG A 112 -5.51 0.14 -26.05
C ARG A 112 -4.71 -0.85 -25.20
N SER A 113 -3.89 -0.32 -24.31
CA SER A 113 -3.12 -1.07 -23.31
C SER A 113 -3.82 -1.00 -21.96
N LEU A 114 -3.58 -1.98 -21.07
CA LEU A 114 -4.23 -2.06 -19.76
C LEU A 114 -5.77 -1.94 -19.83
N VAL A 115 -6.39 -2.51 -20.87
CA VAL A 115 -7.85 -2.57 -20.98
C VAL A 115 -8.41 -3.32 -19.78
N ASN A 116 -9.36 -2.69 -19.07
CA ASN A 116 -9.95 -3.20 -17.82
C ASN A 116 -8.90 -3.52 -16.74
N LYS A 117 -7.77 -2.81 -16.75
CA LYS A 117 -6.72 -2.88 -15.72
C LYS A 117 -6.38 -1.48 -15.20
N TRP A 118 -6.00 -1.36 -13.94
CA TRP A 118 -5.70 -0.06 -13.34
C TRP A 118 -4.61 0.68 -14.11
N THR A 119 -4.83 1.92 -14.50
CA THR A 119 -3.83 2.82 -15.10
C THR A 119 -3.21 3.77 -14.08
N THR A 120 -3.71 3.75 -12.85
CA THR A 120 -3.27 4.64 -11.75
C THR A 120 -2.61 3.89 -10.59
N PHE A 121 -2.44 2.56 -10.73
CA PHE A 121 -1.83 1.72 -9.70
C PHE A 121 -0.36 2.05 -9.48
N LEU A 122 -0.02 2.44 -8.26
CA LEU A 122 1.35 2.57 -7.76
C LEU A 122 1.45 1.96 -6.37
N LYS A 123 2.62 1.44 -6.00
CA LYS A 123 2.94 0.95 -4.65
C LYS A 123 4.30 1.43 -4.15
N ALA A 124 4.42 1.56 -2.84
CA ALA A 124 5.65 1.94 -2.15
C ALA A 124 5.87 1.05 -0.92
N ARG A 125 7.14 0.77 -0.59
CA ARG A 125 7.51 0.02 0.61
C ARG A 125 7.31 0.89 1.84
N MET A 126 6.65 0.37 2.87
CA MET A 126 6.64 0.94 4.20
C MET A 126 7.68 0.22 5.04
N VAL A 127 8.57 0.97 5.70
CA VAL A 127 9.66 0.42 6.51
C VAL A 127 9.35 0.68 7.97
N CYS A 128 9.23 -0.36 8.78
CA CYS A 128 9.25 -0.25 10.24
C CYS A 128 10.51 -0.90 10.77
N SER A 129 11.49 -0.11 11.21
CA SER A 129 12.79 -0.61 11.66
C SER A 129 13.36 0.19 12.81
N VAL A 130 14.25 -0.44 13.58
CA VAL A 130 15.10 0.20 14.59
C VAL A 130 16.51 0.29 14.03
N LEU A 131 17.09 1.49 14.03
CA LEU A 131 18.49 1.69 13.67
C LEU A 131 19.37 1.35 14.89
N GLU A 132 20.27 0.40 14.71
CA GLU A 132 21.23 -0.05 15.71
C GLU A 132 22.49 0.84 15.73
N ASN A 133 23.30 0.72 16.79
CA ASN A 133 24.50 1.54 16.97
C ASN A 133 25.57 1.34 15.88
N ASP A 134 25.59 0.17 15.23
CA ASP A 134 26.51 -0.17 14.15
C ASP A 134 26.01 0.29 12.77
N GLY A 135 24.85 0.95 12.72
CA GLY A 135 24.21 1.44 11.50
C GLY A 135 23.37 0.39 10.77
N THR A 136 23.22 -0.82 11.31
CA THR A 136 22.28 -1.81 10.77
C THR A 136 20.84 -1.51 11.18
N GLU A 137 19.87 -1.92 10.37
CA GLU A 137 18.45 -1.77 10.69
C GLU A 137 17.83 -3.12 11.03
N THR A 138 17.22 -3.22 12.21
CA THR A 138 16.38 -4.35 12.60
C THR A 138 14.96 -4.10 12.09
N HIS A 139 14.53 -4.86 11.07
CA HIS A 139 13.23 -4.67 10.41
C HIS A 139 12.09 -5.51 11.01
N PHE A 140 10.89 -4.91 11.02
CA PHE A 140 9.61 -5.55 11.28
C PHE A 140 8.77 -5.44 10.00
N ASP A 141 8.94 -6.38 9.07
CA ASP A 141 8.33 -6.29 7.73
C ASP A 141 6.93 -6.96 7.63
N GLU A 142 6.45 -7.61 8.69
CA GLU A 142 5.14 -8.27 8.69
C GLU A 142 4.04 -7.38 9.28
N LEU A 143 3.40 -6.57 8.43
CA LEU A 143 2.22 -5.79 8.82
C LEU A 143 1.04 -6.71 9.17
N GLU A 144 0.43 -6.49 10.34
CA GLU A 144 -0.72 -7.24 10.84
C GLU A 144 -2.01 -6.39 10.91
N SER A 145 -1.90 -5.09 11.18
CA SER A 145 -3.06 -4.20 11.33
C SER A 145 -2.69 -2.75 11.01
N VAL A 146 -3.66 -2.00 10.50
CA VAL A 146 -3.58 -0.57 10.22
C VAL A 146 -4.70 0.16 10.94
N PHE A 147 -4.42 1.36 11.42
CA PHE A 147 -5.42 2.27 11.97
C PHE A 147 -5.14 3.70 11.51
N LEU A 148 -6.18 4.41 11.07
CA LEU A 148 -6.09 5.80 10.64
C LEU A 148 -6.59 6.72 11.74
N LEU A 149 -5.81 7.75 12.05
CA LEU A 149 -6.18 8.79 13.01
C LEU A 149 -6.08 10.16 12.34
N GLU A 150 -7.18 10.89 12.29
CA GLU A 150 -7.17 12.31 11.98
C GLU A 150 -6.66 13.06 13.21
N ALA A 151 -5.46 13.64 13.09
CA ALA A 151 -4.86 14.46 14.12
C ALA A 151 -5.28 15.92 13.93
N ASP A 152 -5.59 16.61 15.03
CA ASP A 152 -6.01 18.01 15.00
C ASP A 152 -4.86 19.01 15.06
N ASN A 153 -3.71 18.62 15.65
CA ASN A 153 -2.60 19.54 15.90
C ASN A 153 -1.21 18.86 15.79
N PRO A 154 -0.45 19.09 14.71
CA PRO A 154 -0.88 19.75 13.47
C PRO A 154 -1.96 18.93 12.76
N LYS A 155 -2.86 19.61 12.03
CA LYS A 155 -3.92 18.93 11.28
C LYS A 155 -3.31 17.99 10.24
N GLY A 156 -3.68 16.71 10.27
CA GLY A 156 -3.15 15.72 9.35
C GLY A 156 -3.73 14.33 9.56
N LEU A 157 -3.41 13.40 8.66
CA LEU A 157 -3.78 12.00 8.78
C LEU A 157 -2.55 11.18 9.17
N LEU A 158 -2.65 10.48 10.29
CA LEU A 158 -1.65 9.55 10.78
C LEU A 158 -2.07 8.12 10.45
N VAL A 159 -1.12 7.33 9.95
CA VAL A 159 -1.29 5.90 9.68
C VAL A 159 -0.50 5.13 10.73
N PHE A 160 -1.20 4.48 11.65
CA PHE A 160 -0.62 3.55 12.60
C PHE A 160 -0.57 2.16 11.98
N GLY A 161 0.55 1.45 12.15
CA GLY A 161 0.67 0.07 11.73
C GLY A 161 1.30 -0.78 12.83
N VAL A 162 0.73 -1.97 13.03
CA VAL A 162 1.32 -3.04 13.86
C VAL A 162 2.13 -3.95 12.95
N PHE A 163 3.40 -4.11 13.28
CA PHE A 163 4.34 -4.92 12.53
C PHE A 163 4.91 -6.02 13.41
N THR A 164 5.27 -7.15 12.80
CA THR A 164 6.03 -8.21 13.47
C THR A 164 7.31 -8.57 12.70
N SER A 165 8.25 -9.18 13.41
CA SER A 165 9.47 -9.71 12.82
C SER A 165 9.15 -10.92 11.93
N THR A 166 9.82 -10.99 10.78
CA THR A 166 9.76 -12.12 9.84
C THR A 166 10.49 -13.37 10.37
N SER A 167 11.33 -13.21 11.39
CA SER A 167 12.11 -14.31 11.95
C SER A 167 11.22 -15.27 12.72
N SER A 168 11.37 -16.57 12.42
CA SER A 168 10.76 -17.64 13.20
C SER A 168 11.37 -17.78 14.60
N VAL A 169 12.61 -17.32 14.79
CA VAL A 169 13.36 -17.39 16.05
C VAL A 169 13.18 -16.11 16.86
N PHE A 170 13.36 -14.95 16.24
CA PHE A 170 13.21 -13.66 16.89
C PHE A 170 11.77 -13.17 16.79
N LYS A 171 11.00 -13.41 17.85
CA LYS A 171 9.66 -12.88 17.99
C LYS A 171 9.71 -11.47 18.53
N GLY A 172 9.24 -10.54 17.72
CA GLY A 172 9.09 -9.14 18.12
C GLY A 172 7.92 -8.50 17.39
N SER A 173 7.32 -7.52 18.04
CA SER A 173 6.29 -6.66 17.49
C SER A 173 6.72 -5.20 17.62
N ALA A 174 6.30 -4.38 16.68
CA ALA A 174 6.56 -2.95 16.67
C ALA A 174 5.30 -2.19 16.24
N VAL A 175 5.12 -0.98 16.76
CA VAL A 175 4.08 -0.05 16.30
C VAL A 175 4.78 1.13 15.65
N CYS A 176 4.56 1.31 14.35
CA CYS A 176 5.09 2.44 13.60
C CYS A 176 3.96 3.39 13.20
N VAL A 177 4.27 4.68 13.16
CA VAL A 177 3.34 5.74 12.73
C VAL A 177 3.93 6.47 11.55
N TYR A 178 3.10 6.74 10.55
CA TYR A 178 3.50 7.42 9.32
C TYR A 178 2.61 8.64 9.13
N ASN A 179 3.19 9.77 8.72
CA ASN A 179 2.39 10.89 8.24
C ASN A 179 1.91 10.60 6.83
N MET A 180 0.63 10.85 6.55
CA MET A 180 0.11 10.75 5.19
C MET A 180 0.87 11.68 4.22
N ALA A 181 1.35 12.84 4.69
CA ALA A 181 2.18 13.75 3.89
C ALA A 181 3.50 13.10 3.40
N ASP A 182 4.13 12.25 4.22
CA ASP A 182 5.36 11.54 3.84
C ASP A 182 5.05 10.43 2.81
N ILE A 183 3.91 9.74 2.97
CA ILE A 183 3.40 8.77 2.01
C ILE A 183 3.18 9.44 0.64
N LEU A 184 2.52 10.60 0.61
CA LEU A 184 2.29 11.37 -0.62
C LEU A 184 3.60 11.84 -1.25
N THR A 185 4.56 12.29 -0.45
CA THR A 185 5.90 12.69 -0.92
C THR A 185 6.59 11.55 -1.65
N VAL A 186 6.53 10.33 -1.10
CA VAL A 186 7.11 9.14 -1.76
C VAL A 186 6.41 8.83 -3.07
N PHE A 187 5.07 8.85 -3.10
CA PHE A 187 4.34 8.61 -4.34
C PHE A 187 4.54 9.69 -5.40
N ASN A 188 4.95 10.90 -5.01
CA ASN A 188 5.34 12.00 -5.90
C ASN A 188 6.84 11.97 -6.26
N GLY A 189 7.60 11.07 -5.65
CA GLY A 189 9.04 10.88 -5.88
C GLY A 189 9.39 10.02 -7.10
N PRO A 190 10.62 9.48 -7.14
CA PRO A 190 11.11 8.67 -8.26
C PRO A 190 10.47 7.28 -8.30
N PHE A 191 10.18 6.80 -9.52
CA PHE A 191 9.78 5.42 -9.76
C PHE A 191 10.98 4.48 -9.66
N ALA A 192 10.76 3.25 -9.20
CA ALA A 192 11.77 2.21 -9.22
C ALA A 192 11.92 1.65 -10.64
N HIS A 193 13.16 1.47 -11.07
CA HIS A 193 13.51 0.97 -12.40
C HIS A 193 14.57 -0.12 -12.32
N ARG A 194 14.51 -1.07 -13.25
CA ARG A 194 15.57 -2.05 -13.52
C ARG A 194 15.61 -2.31 -15.02
N GLU A 195 16.81 -2.31 -15.62
CA GLU A 195 16.97 -2.56 -17.05
C GLU A 195 16.67 -4.01 -17.44
N GLY A 196 16.85 -4.95 -16.50
CA GLY A 196 16.56 -6.35 -16.70
C GLY A 196 16.39 -7.12 -15.39
N PRO A 197 16.11 -8.43 -15.45
CA PRO A 197 15.88 -9.27 -14.26
C PRO A 197 17.07 -9.34 -13.30
N ASN A 198 18.29 -9.26 -13.83
CA ASN A 198 19.54 -9.38 -13.07
C ASN A 198 20.11 -8.04 -12.58
N PHE A 199 19.46 -6.92 -12.95
CA PHE A 199 19.90 -5.58 -12.57
C PHE A 199 19.32 -5.19 -11.21
N GLN A 200 20.09 -4.40 -10.46
CA GLN A 200 19.61 -3.82 -9.21
C GLN A 200 18.52 -2.78 -9.50
N TRP A 201 17.64 -2.60 -8.53
CA TRP A 201 16.67 -1.52 -8.58
C TRP A 201 17.38 -0.17 -8.40
N VAL A 202 17.07 0.77 -9.29
CA VAL A 202 17.57 2.14 -9.26
C VAL A 202 16.41 3.13 -9.36
N ALA A 203 16.64 4.38 -8.97
CA ALA A 203 15.70 5.46 -9.22
C ALA A 203 15.63 5.75 -10.72
N PHE A 204 14.44 5.77 -11.29
CA PHE A 204 14.24 6.12 -12.69
C PHE A 204 14.71 7.55 -12.97
N GLN A 205 15.67 7.70 -13.89
CA GLN A 205 16.25 8.99 -14.30
C GLN A 205 15.75 9.50 -15.66
N GLY A 206 14.90 8.71 -16.35
CA GLY A 206 14.39 9.09 -17.66
C GLY A 206 13.27 10.14 -17.58
N ARG A 207 12.74 10.51 -18.74
CA ARG A 207 11.58 11.40 -18.82
C ARG A 207 10.32 10.68 -18.32
N ILE A 208 9.68 11.26 -17.30
CA ILE A 208 8.36 10.83 -16.82
C ILE A 208 7.30 11.39 -17.79
N PRO A 209 6.38 10.58 -18.32
CA PRO A 209 5.35 11.04 -19.25
C PRO A 209 4.29 11.90 -18.54
N TYR A 210 3.49 12.63 -19.32
CA TYR A 210 2.42 13.51 -18.82
C TYR A 210 1.03 13.04 -19.30
N PRO A 211 -0.01 13.05 -18.44
CA PRO A 211 0.03 13.38 -17.01
C PRO A 211 0.90 12.41 -16.21
N ARG A 212 1.40 12.85 -15.05
CA ARG A 212 2.30 12.02 -14.24
C ARG A 212 1.59 10.70 -13.90
N PRO A 213 2.20 9.54 -14.21
CA PRO A 213 1.70 8.21 -13.83
C PRO A 213 1.19 8.17 -12.38
N GLY A 214 -0.04 7.69 -12.17
CA GLY A 214 -0.70 7.66 -10.86
C GLY A 214 -1.60 8.87 -10.53
N THR A 215 -1.69 9.86 -11.42
CA THR A 215 -2.64 10.98 -11.29
C THR A 215 -4.05 10.54 -11.71
N CYS A 216 -5.08 11.03 -11.02
CA CYS A 216 -6.48 10.70 -11.35
C CYS A 216 -6.97 11.54 -12.54
N PRO A 217 -7.88 11.04 -13.38
CA PRO A 217 -8.55 11.89 -14.38
C PRO A 217 -9.52 12.86 -13.67
N GLY A 218 -9.63 14.09 -14.17
CA GLY A 218 -10.52 15.13 -13.66
C GLY A 218 -10.09 15.71 -12.31
N GLY A 219 -8.86 15.43 -11.87
CA GLY A 219 -8.28 15.99 -10.66
C GLY A 219 -7.68 17.37 -10.88
N ALA A 220 -7.12 17.97 -9.82
CA ALA A 220 -6.62 19.35 -9.86
C ALA A 220 -5.53 19.57 -10.93
N PHE A 221 -4.72 18.55 -11.20
CA PHE A 221 -3.61 18.60 -12.18
C PHE A 221 -3.99 18.07 -13.58
N THR A 222 -5.20 17.56 -13.75
CA THR A 222 -5.69 16.93 -14.99
C THR A 222 -7.16 17.30 -15.25
N PRO A 223 -7.54 18.59 -15.14
CA PRO A 223 -8.95 19.00 -15.23
C PRO A 223 -9.60 18.65 -16.58
N ASP A 224 -8.79 18.67 -17.65
CA ASP A 224 -9.24 18.43 -19.03
C ASP A 224 -9.29 16.94 -19.43
N ILE A 225 -8.82 16.04 -18.56
CA ILE A 225 -8.83 14.59 -18.83
C ILE A 225 -9.98 13.97 -18.04
N HIS A 226 -11.10 13.69 -18.68
CA HIS A 226 -12.30 13.24 -17.97
C HIS A 226 -12.32 11.73 -17.73
N THR A 227 -11.49 10.97 -18.45
CA THR A 227 -11.40 9.53 -18.29
C THR A 227 -10.00 8.99 -18.51
N THR A 228 -9.66 7.91 -17.81
CA THR A 228 -8.39 7.18 -17.98
C THR A 228 -8.21 6.56 -19.38
N LYS A 229 -9.29 6.44 -20.17
CA LYS A 229 -9.19 6.04 -21.59
C LYS A 229 -8.54 7.12 -22.47
N GLU A 230 -8.54 8.37 -22.03
CA GLU A 230 -7.88 9.48 -22.74
C GLU A 230 -6.39 9.59 -22.37
N PHE A 231 -5.89 8.78 -21.42
CA PHE A 231 -4.47 8.78 -21.10
C PHE A 231 -3.62 8.37 -22.32
N PRO A 232 -2.55 9.13 -22.60
CA PRO A 232 -1.59 8.78 -23.64
C PRO A 232 -1.00 7.37 -23.49
N ASP A 233 -0.70 6.73 -24.62
CA ASP A 233 -0.15 5.36 -24.65
C ASP A 233 1.18 5.24 -23.87
N ASP A 234 2.01 6.28 -23.84
CA ASP A 234 3.27 6.31 -23.09
C ASP A 234 3.05 6.34 -21.56
N VAL A 235 2.06 7.08 -21.06
CA VAL A 235 1.65 7.06 -19.64
C VAL A 235 1.19 5.67 -19.22
N VAL A 236 0.31 5.06 -20.01
CA VAL A 236 -0.25 3.72 -19.72
C VAL A 236 0.85 2.66 -19.74
N ASN A 237 1.74 2.70 -20.74
CA ASN A 237 2.89 1.80 -20.82
C ASN A 237 3.90 2.02 -19.70
N PHE A 238 4.07 3.26 -19.23
CA PHE A 238 4.96 3.58 -18.12
C PHE A 238 4.48 2.93 -16.83
N VAL A 239 3.21 3.12 -16.46
CA VAL A 239 2.59 2.53 -15.25
C VAL A 239 2.73 1.02 -15.24
N ARG A 240 2.47 0.37 -16.39
CA ARG A 240 2.60 -1.09 -16.53
C ARG A 240 3.98 -1.61 -16.12
N ASN A 241 5.02 -0.84 -16.44
CA ASN A 241 6.40 -1.24 -16.26
C ASN A 241 7.07 -0.69 -15.00
N HIS A 242 6.51 0.37 -14.42
CA HIS A 242 7.01 1.09 -13.24
C HIS A 242 5.93 1.29 -12.16
N PRO A 243 5.28 0.21 -11.67
CA PRO A 243 4.25 0.35 -10.64
C PRO A 243 4.81 0.58 -9.23
N VAL A 244 6.14 0.55 -9.04
CA VAL A 244 6.79 0.62 -7.73
C VAL A 244 7.52 1.95 -7.58
N MET A 245 7.38 2.62 -6.44
CA MET A 245 8.17 3.80 -6.07
C MET A 245 9.54 3.37 -5.55
N PHE A 246 10.59 4.12 -5.89
CA PHE A 246 11.95 3.78 -5.49
C PHE A 246 12.22 4.06 -4.00
N ASN A 247 11.77 5.22 -3.52
CA ASN A 247 11.97 5.59 -2.12
C ASN A 247 11.02 4.79 -1.22
N PRO A 248 11.48 4.26 -0.09
CA PRO A 248 10.61 3.72 0.94
C PRO A 248 9.97 4.84 1.78
N ILE A 249 8.88 4.50 2.45
CA ILE A 249 8.18 5.34 3.44
C ILE A 249 8.68 4.91 4.82
N TYR A 250 9.38 5.81 5.52
CA TYR A 250 9.81 5.60 6.90
C TYR A 250 8.80 6.22 7.89
N PRO A 251 8.69 5.68 9.12
CA PRO A 251 7.83 6.22 10.15
C PRO A 251 8.32 7.58 10.63
N VAL A 252 7.45 8.29 11.35
CA VAL A 252 7.77 9.52 12.06
C VAL A 252 8.97 9.29 12.96
N GLY A 253 10.01 10.11 12.79
CA GLY A 253 11.26 9.99 13.54
C GLY A 253 12.14 8.79 13.14
N ARG A 254 11.83 8.10 12.02
CA ARG A 254 12.55 6.91 11.51
C ARG A 254 12.74 5.81 12.55
N ARG A 255 11.78 5.65 13.45
CA ARG A 255 11.76 4.59 14.47
C ARG A 255 10.32 4.21 14.83
N PRO A 256 10.09 3.03 15.42
CA PRO A 256 8.79 2.66 15.94
C PRO A 256 8.48 3.47 17.21
N LEU A 257 7.20 3.72 17.48
CA LEU A 257 6.73 4.27 18.75
C LEU A 257 6.85 3.26 19.89
N VAL A 258 6.55 1.99 19.59
CA VAL A 258 6.60 0.89 20.55
C VAL A 258 7.36 -0.25 19.92
N VAL A 259 8.27 -0.87 20.68
CA VAL A 259 8.93 -2.11 20.32
C VAL A 259 8.78 -3.09 21.47
N ARG A 260 8.35 -4.31 21.16
CA ARG A 260 8.19 -5.39 22.12
C ARG A 260 8.89 -6.63 21.58
N THR A 261 9.97 -7.02 22.24
CA THR A 261 10.75 -8.23 21.94
C THR A 261 10.80 -9.13 23.16
N ASN A 262 11.24 -10.38 22.98
CA ASN A 262 11.43 -11.35 24.06
C ASN A 262 10.15 -11.67 24.86
N THR A 263 8.98 -11.51 24.22
CA THR A 263 7.68 -11.87 24.80
C THR A 263 7.12 -13.13 24.17
N GLY A 264 6.32 -13.86 24.95
CA GLY A 264 5.60 -15.03 24.48
C GLY A 264 4.32 -14.72 23.68
N TYR A 265 4.10 -13.46 23.28
CA TYR A 265 2.95 -12.98 22.52
C TYR A 265 3.40 -12.00 21.44
N LYS A 266 2.54 -11.76 20.46
CA LYS A 266 2.68 -10.77 19.39
C LYS A 266 1.50 -9.80 19.40
N TYR A 267 1.75 -8.56 19.00
CA TYR A 267 0.66 -7.62 18.69
C TYR A 267 -0.03 -8.03 17.39
N THR A 268 -1.36 -7.91 17.36
CA THR A 268 -2.20 -8.33 16.23
C THR A 268 -3.09 -7.21 15.70
N SER A 269 -3.48 -6.26 16.56
CA SER A 269 -4.32 -5.13 16.20
C SER A 269 -3.95 -3.86 16.96
N VAL A 270 -4.33 -2.72 16.39
CA VAL A 270 -4.24 -1.41 17.05
C VAL A 270 -5.53 -0.63 16.86
N ALA A 271 -5.96 0.05 17.92
CA ALA A 271 -6.87 1.17 17.86
C ALA A 271 -6.25 2.34 18.63
N VAL A 272 -6.51 3.57 18.19
CA VAL A 272 -5.96 4.76 18.81
C VAL A 272 -7.07 5.74 19.12
N ASP A 273 -7.07 6.27 20.34
CA ASP A 273 -7.97 7.34 20.77
C ASP A 273 -7.16 8.61 21.10
N GLN A 274 -7.71 9.77 20.77
CA GLN A 274 -7.12 11.06 21.10
C GLN A 274 -7.85 11.67 22.29
N VAL A 275 -7.19 11.66 23.45
CA VAL A 275 -7.78 12.01 24.74
C VAL A 275 -7.24 13.36 25.21
N LEU A 276 -8.14 14.30 25.51
CA LEU A 276 -7.81 15.54 26.22
C LEU A 276 -7.81 15.26 27.73
N ALA A 277 -6.64 15.37 28.34
CA ALA A 277 -6.43 15.31 29.79
C ALA A 277 -6.17 16.72 30.34
N SER A 278 -6.12 16.86 31.67
CA SER A 278 -5.91 18.15 32.35
C SER A 278 -4.59 18.83 32.01
N ASP A 279 -3.59 18.05 31.60
CA ASP A 279 -2.21 18.46 31.32
C ASP A 279 -1.86 18.44 29.82
N GLY A 280 -2.76 17.96 28.95
CA GLY A 280 -2.54 17.99 27.51
C GLY A 280 -3.36 16.97 26.71
N ASN A 281 -3.09 16.90 25.41
CA ASN A 281 -3.67 15.90 24.52
C ASN A 281 -2.73 14.70 24.37
N TYR A 282 -3.29 13.51 24.49
CA TYR A 282 -2.57 12.25 24.41
C TYR A 282 -3.18 11.31 23.38
N GLN A 283 -2.32 10.56 22.70
CA GLN A 283 -2.73 9.44 21.85
C GLN A 283 -2.62 8.15 22.67
N VAL A 284 -3.76 7.54 22.98
CA VAL A 284 -3.84 6.29 23.76
C VAL A 284 -3.94 5.12 22.79
N LEU A 285 -2.94 4.22 22.82
CA LEU A 285 -2.88 3.04 21.97
C LEU A 285 -3.49 1.84 22.69
N PHE A 286 -4.49 1.22 22.06
CA PHE A 286 -5.05 -0.07 22.46
C PHE A 286 -4.47 -1.15 21.54
N LEU A 287 -3.66 -2.05 22.10
CA LEU A 287 -2.94 -3.08 21.34
C LEU A 287 -3.52 -4.46 21.66
N GLY A 288 -4.12 -5.10 20.66
CA GLY A 288 -4.58 -6.49 20.75
C GLY A 288 -3.41 -7.47 20.64
N THR A 289 -3.55 -8.66 21.23
CA THR A 289 -2.52 -9.69 21.21
C THR A 289 -3.00 -11.01 20.63
N ASP A 290 -2.07 -11.88 20.24
CA ASP A 290 -2.35 -13.26 19.83
C ASP A 290 -2.74 -14.20 21.00
N LYS A 291 -2.87 -13.66 22.22
CA LYS A 291 -3.23 -14.39 23.44
C LYS A 291 -4.52 -13.91 24.11
N GLY A 292 -5.31 -13.09 23.43
CA GLY A 292 -6.47 -12.38 24.00
C GLY A 292 -6.01 -11.05 24.56
#